data_AF-A0A1Q4FC80-F1
#
_entry.id   AF-A0A1Q4FC80-F1
#
_cell.length_a   1.000
_cell.length_b   1.000
_cell.length_c   1.000
_cell.angle_alpha   90.00
_cell.angle_beta   90.00
_cell.angle_gamma   90.00
#
_symmetry.space_group_name_H-M   'P 1'
#
loop_
_entity.id
_entity.type
_entity.pdbx_description
1 polymer ?
#
loop_
_entity_poly.entity_id
_entity_poly.type
_entity_poly.pdbx_seq_one_letter_code
_entity_poly.pdbx_strand_id
1 'polypeptide(L)' 'MYELLVMTPRLRRLVVPGADAEALHAAAIVEGMVPITQAALALARSGVISLAEAWRVRSD' A
#
# COMPACT_ATOMS: atom_id res chain seq x y z
N MET A 1 4.07 -9.91 -5.02
CA MET A 1 4.19 -8.64 -4.28
C MET A 1 2.88 -8.47 -3.54
N TYR A 2 2.87 -8.00 -2.29
CA TYR A 2 1.66 -7.97 -1.47
C TYR A 2 1.53 -6.62 -0.76
N GLU A 3 0.30 -6.18 -0.54
CA GLU A 3 -0.07 -5.11 0.37
C GLU A 3 -1.00 -5.70 1.42
N LEU A 4 -0.66 -5.49 2.69
CA LEU A 4 -1.39 -6.06 3.82
C LEU A 4 -1.85 -4.93 4.75
N LEU A 5 -3.16 -4.71 4.76
CA LEU A 5 -3.79 -3.79 5.70
C LEU A 5 -4.13 -4.53 7.00
N VAL A 6 -3.39 -4.23 8.07
CA VAL A 6 -3.73 -4.71 9.40
C VAL A 6 -4.77 -3.78 10.01
N MET A 7 -5.93 -4.32 10.40
CA MET A 7 -7.02 -3.52 10.96
C MET A 7 -6.75 -3.11 12.41
N THR A 8 -6.04 -2.00 12.60
CA THR A 8 -5.72 -1.45 13.93
C THR A 8 -6.90 -0.73 14.57
N PRO A 9 -6.86 -0.45 15.89
CA PRO A 9 -7.87 0.38 16.54
C PRO A 9 -8.01 1.78 15.93
N ARG A 10 -6.92 2.37 15.40
CA ARG A 10 -6.97 3.69 14.73
C ARG A 10 -7.72 3.58 13.40
N LEU A 11 -7.35 2.62 12.57
CA LEU A 11 -8.01 2.39 11.28
C LEU A 11 -9.49 2.10 11.45
N ARG A 12 -9.88 1.27 12.43
CA ARG A 12 -11.29 0.99 12.73
C ARG A 12 -12.12 2.24 13.00
N ARG A 13 -11.54 3.28 13.62
CA ARG A 13 -12.25 4.55 13.86
C ARG A 13 -12.42 5.40 12.61
N LEU A 14 -11.59 5.18 11.59
CA LEU A 14 -11.67 5.86 10.30
C LEU A 14 -12.67 5.19 9.36
N VAL A 15 -13.07 3.94 9.63
CA VAL A 15 -14.09 3.22 8.86
C VAL A 15 -15.48 3.73 9.23
N VAL A 16 -15.95 4.72 8.49
CA VAL A 16 -17.29 5.33 8.59
C VAL A 16 -17.94 5.41 7.20
N PRO A 17 -19.27 5.61 7.09
CA PRO A 17 -19.90 5.85 5.79
C PRO A 17 -19.27 7.05 5.08
N GLY A 18 -18.84 6.87 3.83
CA GLY A 18 -18.19 7.93 3.06
C GLY A 18 -16.75 8.25 3.51
N ALA A 19 -16.10 7.35 4.24
CA ALA A 19 -14.71 7.54 4.64
C ALA A 19 -13.80 7.78 3.43
N ASP A 20 -12.88 8.73 3.58
CA ASP A 20 -11.87 9.03 2.59
C ASP A 20 -10.84 7.89 2.53
N ALA A 21 -10.81 7.21 1.39
CA ALA A 21 -9.88 6.12 1.14
C ALA A 21 -8.42 6.56 1.24
N GLU A 22 -8.11 7.81 0.87
CA GLU A 22 -6.75 8.34 0.94
C GLU A 22 -6.32 8.54 2.40
N ALA A 23 -7.22 9.06 3.24
CA ALA A 23 -6.99 9.19 4.68
C ALA A 23 -6.78 7.83 5.37
N LEU A 24 -7.53 6.80 4.97
CA LEU A 24 -7.33 5.42 5.44
C LEU A 24 -5.97 4.86 4.99
N HIS A 25 -5.62 5.03 3.71
CA HIS A 25 -4.36 4.57 3.14
C HIS A 25 -3.16 5.24 3.84
N ALA A 26 -3.20 6.56 4.02
CA ALA A 26 -2.18 7.31 4.72
C ALA A 26 -2.03 6.87 6.19
N ALA A 27 -3.14 6.65 6.89
CA ALA A 27 -3.10 6.13 8.25
C ALA A 27 -2.48 4.72 8.32
N ALA A 28 -2.79 3.85 7.36
CA ALA A 28 -2.21 2.52 7.29
C ALA A 28 -0.70 2.53 7.04
N ILE A 29 -0.21 3.42 6.16
CA ILE A 29 1.23 3.61 5.91
C ILE A 29 1.95 4.04 7.20
N VAL A 30 1.39 5.02 7.91
CA VAL A 30 1.94 5.50 9.19
C VAL A 30 2.03 4.36 10.22
N GLU A 31 1.11 3.40 10.17
CA GLU A 31 1.08 2.24 11.06
C GLU A 31 1.87 1.03 10.53
N GLY A 32 2.65 1.20 9.47
CA GLY A 32 3.63 0.22 8.99
C GLY A 32 3.17 -0.62 7.79
N MET A 33 2.02 -0.31 7.19
CA MET A 33 1.67 -0.88 5.89
C MET A 33 2.66 -0.43 4.83
N VAL A 34 3.12 -1.36 3.99
CA VAL A 34 3.90 -1.07 2.80
C VAL A 34 2.98 -1.16 1.58
N PRO A 35 2.76 -0.06 0.84
CA PRO A 35 1.95 -0.09 -0.37
C PRO A 35 2.54 -1.03 -1.43
N ILE A 36 1.68 -1.68 -2.21
CA ILE A 36 2.12 -2.65 -3.22
C ILE A 36 3.09 -2.03 -4.24
N THR A 37 2.87 -0.76 -4.61
CA THR A 37 3.74 -0.01 -5.51
C THR A 37 5.13 0.21 -4.89
N GLN A 38 5.20 0.50 -3.58
CA GLN A 38 6.47 0.67 -2.89
C GLN A 38 7.22 -0.66 -2.77
N ALA A 39 6.51 -1.75 -2.49
CA ALA A 39 7.08 -3.09 -2.46
C ALA A 39 7.63 -3.50 -3.84
N ALA A 40 6.88 -3.23 -4.91
CA ALA A 40 7.30 -3.48 -6.28
C ALA A 40 8.58 -2.70 -6.64
N LEU A 41 8.62 -1.42 -6.27
CA LEU A 41 9.77 -0.57 -6.54
C LEU A 41 11.02 -1.01 -5.75
N ALA A 42 10.84 -1.52 -4.52
CA ALA A 42 11.94 -2.09 -3.74
C ALA A 42 12.53 -3.34 -4.42
N LEU A 43 11.68 -4.24 -4.93
CA LEU A 43 12.12 -5.42 -5.68
C LEU A 43 12.79 -5.07 -7.01
N ALA A 44 12.32 -4.02 -7.70
CA ALA A 44 12.95 -3.55 -8.91
C ALA A 44 14.35 -2.97 -8.65
N ARG A 45 14.51 -2.21 -7.55
CA ARG A 45 15.82 -1.69 -7.13
C ARG A 45 16.80 -2.78 -6.72
N SER A 46 16.33 -3.90 -6.17
CA SER A 46 17.18 -5.05 -5.87
C SER A 46 17.45 -5.96 -7.08
N GLY A 47 16.90 -5.64 -8.26
CA GLY A 47 17.10 -6.39 -9.49
C GLY A 47 16.31 -7.71 -9.56
N VAL A 48 15.35 -7.92 -8.66
CA VAL A 48 14.52 -9.14 -8.63
C VAL A 48 13.47 -9.13 -9.74
N ILE A 49 12.95 -7.94 -10.06
CA ILE A 49 12.03 -7.70 -11.19
C ILE A 49 12.50 -6.48 -11.99
N SER A 50 11.97 -6.31 -13.19
CA SER A 50 12.19 -5.10 -13.99
C SER A 50 11.37 -3.90 -13.46
N LEU A 51 11.84 -2.69 -13.76
CA LEU A 51 11.06 -1.47 -13.51
C LEU A 51 9.71 -1.49 -14.25
N ALA A 52 9.67 -2.07 -15.46
CA ALA A 52 8.45 -2.20 -16.24
C ALA A 52 7.40 -3.09 -15.53
N GLU A 53 7.83 -4.19 -14.92
CA GLU A 53 6.96 -5.03 -14.10
C GLU A 53 6.46 -4.30 -12.86
N ALA A 54 7.31 -3.49 -12.21
CA ALA A 54 6.88 -2.68 -11.07
C ALA A 54 5.82 -1.63 -11.45
N TRP A 55 5.88 -1.06 -12.66
CA TRP A 55 4.88 -0.10 -13.16
C TRP A 55 3.52 -0.72 -13.48
N ARG A 56 3.47 -1.98 -13.93
CA ARG A 56 2.19 -2.66 -14.20
C ARG A 56 1.32 -2.77 -12.96
N VAL A 57 1.94 -2.96 -11.80
CA VAL A 57 1.26 -3.09 -10.50
C VAL A 57 0.41 -1.86 -10.14
N ARG A 58 0.73 -0.67 -10.64
CA ARG A 58 -0.06 0.56 -10.40
C ARG A 58 -1.29 0.67 -11.34
N SER A 59 -1.26 -0.04 -12.47
CA SER A 59 -2.23 0.12 -13.56
C SER A 59 -3.42 -0.84 -13.45
N ASP A 60 -3.31 -1.85 -12.58
CA ASP A 60 -4.35 -2.82 -12.21
C ASP A 60 -5.08 -2.37 -10.93
#